data_AF-A0AAV5TV76-F1
#
_entry.id   AF-A0AAV5TV76-F1
#
_cell.length_a   1.000
_cell.length_b   1.000
_cell.length_c   1.000
_cell.angle_alpha   90.00
_cell.angle_beta   90.00
_cell.angle_gamma   90.00
#
_symmetry.space_group_name_H-M   'P 1'
#
loop_
_entity.id
_entity.type
_entity.pdbx_description
1 polymer ?
#
loop_
_entity_poly.entity_id
_entity_poly.type
_entity_poly.pdbx_seq_one_letter_code
_entity_poly.pdbx_strand_id
1 'polypeptide(L)'
;NWDSINIEIAIHDWTIALSNKTPTEAYCYFSNFINPLLDAFVPLKTPKTISGYPKYLGLLHDRLKRFHNMAPNCDSTHSLRPASSSLPGIVDSNGSILLTNRDKASAFSRFFSKVQTPPMSSPLPLPNPSTPSFDIPFISIGQIVSAISQLVPKINGSPDNIPNLVYNKYKLSIAWNMTISAPKCTVLHLGRLKTSSQYILNGSIITPKKIVRDIGIFFSDNLHFEHHINQIAKKARSMCNLMLRSFLTTSPSIMLKAYKIYIRPLLESSTIIWNPTAIGLTNKLESVQREFTRRVLWRSGLPYLSYTYRLKRFHLETLEFRRATNDMFFLYDSVHGFVHFDTSNFYSISPLTRSLRSAHSLRVGLPYVMPSSFSTCASRSLTLWNSLPNPVVTMPRISYRNTIKKTPTYTVGSSRIKL
;
A
#
# COMPACT_ATOMS: atom_id res chain seq x y z
N ASN A 1 6.93 27.88 4.48
CA ASN A 1 5.88 28.92 4.45
C ASN A 1 4.59 28.26 3.94
N TRP A 2 3.79 27.69 4.84
CA TRP A 2 2.64 26.87 4.45
C TRP A 2 1.46 27.71 3.94
N ASP A 3 1.35 28.97 4.36
CA ASP A 3 0.27 29.85 3.93
C ASP A 3 0.42 30.25 2.46
N SER A 4 1.63 30.55 1.99
CA SER A 4 1.89 30.79 0.56
C SER A 4 1.67 29.55 -0.31
N ILE A 5 2.08 28.36 0.16
CA ILE A 5 1.78 27.09 -0.54
C ILE A 5 0.27 26.90 -0.65
N ASN A 6 -0.46 27.15 0.44
CA ASN A 6 -1.90 27.02 0.46
C ASN A 6 -2.57 28.03 -0.47
N ILE A 7 -2.07 29.26 -0.59
CA ILE A 7 -2.59 30.30 -1.49
C ILE A 7 -2.38 29.95 -2.98
N GLU A 8 -1.20 29.45 -3.34
CA GLU A 8 -0.91 29.09 -4.74
C GLU A 8 -1.69 27.86 -5.20
N ILE A 9 -1.75 26.85 -4.34
CA ILE A 9 -2.67 25.73 -4.51
C ILE A 9 -4.12 26.23 -4.58
N ALA A 10 -4.40 27.35 -3.89
CA ALA A 10 -5.74 27.87 -3.76
C ALA A 10 -6.30 28.53 -5.01
N ILE A 11 -5.46 29.31 -5.66
CA ILE A 11 -5.83 30.09 -6.84
C ILE A 11 -5.97 29.19 -8.06
N HIS A 12 -5.35 28.01 -8.08
CA HIS A 12 -5.41 27.09 -9.21
C HIS A 12 -6.81 26.51 -9.43
N ASP A 13 -7.34 26.65 -10.65
CA ASP A 13 -8.67 26.11 -10.97
C ASP A 13 -8.63 24.60 -11.24
N TRP A 14 -8.71 23.85 -10.15
CA TRP A 14 -8.80 22.39 -10.16
C TRP A 14 -10.03 21.85 -10.91
N THR A 15 -11.06 22.68 -11.08
CA THR A 15 -12.30 22.32 -11.79
C THR A 15 -12.01 22.11 -13.26
N ILE A 16 -11.38 23.09 -13.90
CA ILE A 16 -10.95 22.99 -15.30
C ILE A 16 -9.87 21.93 -15.43
N ALA A 17 -8.87 21.96 -14.54
CA ALA A 17 -7.70 21.09 -14.62
C ALA A 17 -8.03 19.58 -14.57
N LEU A 18 -9.10 19.17 -13.88
CA LEU A 18 -9.45 17.77 -13.66
C LEU A 18 -10.71 17.30 -14.40
N SER A 19 -11.43 18.22 -15.05
CA SER A 19 -12.73 17.97 -15.72
C SER A 19 -12.68 16.78 -16.69
N ASN A 20 -11.74 16.82 -17.64
CA ASN A 20 -11.64 15.86 -18.76
C ASN A 20 -10.52 14.82 -18.63
N LYS A 21 -9.89 14.70 -17.45
CA LYS A 21 -8.77 13.77 -17.24
C LYS A 21 -9.23 12.40 -16.73
N THR A 22 -8.54 11.35 -17.19
CA THR A 22 -8.64 10.00 -16.62
C THR A 22 -8.02 9.97 -15.21
N PRO A 23 -8.31 8.95 -14.37
CA PRO A 23 -7.76 8.88 -13.01
C PRO A 23 -6.23 8.96 -12.92
N THR A 24 -5.54 8.34 -13.87
CA THR A 24 -4.07 8.34 -13.99
C THR A 24 -3.53 9.69 -14.42
N GLU A 25 -4.15 10.34 -15.41
CA GLU A 25 -3.77 11.68 -15.86
C GLU A 25 -3.99 12.73 -14.77
N ALA A 26 -5.08 12.62 -14.01
CA ALA A 26 -5.38 13.48 -12.88
C ALA A 26 -4.31 13.37 -11.79
N TYR A 27 -3.87 12.14 -11.47
CA TYR A 27 -2.80 11.89 -10.50
C TYR A 27 -1.48 12.53 -10.94
N CYS A 28 -1.05 12.27 -12.17
CA CYS A 28 0.20 12.83 -12.69
C CYS A 28 0.18 14.36 -12.72
N TYR A 29 -0.95 14.96 -13.12
CA TYR A 29 -1.12 16.41 -13.14
C TYR A 29 -1.01 17.03 -11.74
N PHE A 30 -1.65 16.42 -10.74
CA PHE A 30 -1.58 16.90 -9.36
C PHE A 30 -0.15 16.80 -8.80
N SER A 31 0.55 15.69 -9.02
CA SER A 31 1.93 15.52 -8.57
C SER A 31 2.89 16.52 -9.23
N ASN A 32 2.73 16.78 -10.53
CA ASN A 32 3.56 17.74 -11.24
C ASN A 32 3.31 19.19 -10.82
N PHE A 33 2.11 19.51 -10.34
CA PHE A 33 1.78 20.84 -9.83
C PHE A 33 2.29 21.04 -8.38
N ILE A 34 2.14 20.02 -7.52
CA ILE A 34 2.43 20.13 -6.08
C ILE A 34 3.92 20.01 -5.77
N ASN A 35 4.67 19.15 -6.47
CA ASN A 35 6.07 18.90 -6.14
C ASN A 35 6.96 20.16 -6.29
N PRO A 36 6.91 20.94 -7.39
CA PRO A 36 7.68 22.18 -7.52
C PRO A 36 7.31 23.23 -6.46
N LEU A 37 6.06 23.25 -6.03
CA LEU A 37 5.50 24.17 -5.04
C LEU A 37 5.98 23.84 -3.62
N LEU A 38 6.10 22.55 -3.30
CA LEU A 38 6.70 22.08 -2.05
C LEU A 38 8.22 22.32 -2.04
N ASP A 39 8.88 22.13 -3.18
CA ASP A 39 10.32 22.38 -3.35
C ASP A 39 10.67 23.88 -3.20
N ALA A 40 9.77 24.78 -3.62
CA ALA A 40 9.96 26.23 -3.50
C ALA A 40 9.80 26.78 -2.07
N PHE A 41 9.02 26.12 -1.20
CA PHE A 41 8.55 26.74 0.06
C PHE A 41 8.82 25.93 1.35
N VAL A 42 9.43 24.74 1.26
CA VAL A 42 9.77 23.89 2.42
C VAL A 42 11.27 23.54 2.45
N PRO A 43 12.08 24.12 3.36
CA PRO A 43 13.49 23.74 3.50
C PRO A 43 13.61 22.41 4.26
N LEU A 44 14.33 21.45 3.69
CA LEU A 44 14.65 20.16 4.33
C LEU A 44 15.98 20.28 5.10
N LYS A 45 15.96 20.19 6.43
CA LYS A 45 17.17 19.87 7.23
C LYS A 45 16.90 18.72 8.21
N THR A 46 17.89 17.85 8.34
CA THR A 46 17.93 16.60 9.13
C THR A 46 18.47 16.79 10.56
N PRO A 47 18.11 15.95 11.56
CA PRO A 47 18.65 16.00 12.92
C PRO A 47 19.77 14.97 13.19
N LYS A 48 20.64 15.25 14.17
CA LYS A 48 21.48 14.32 14.97
C LYS A 48 21.82 15.03 16.31
N THR A 49 21.97 14.45 17.51
CA THR A 49 22.14 13.06 18.00
C THR A 49 21.97 13.00 19.55
N ILE A 50 21.42 11.88 20.05
CA ILE A 50 21.66 11.11 21.31
C ILE A 50 22.21 11.80 22.58
N SER A 51 21.50 11.69 23.72
CA SER A 51 21.93 11.00 24.98
C SER A 51 21.02 11.37 26.16
N GLY A 52 20.81 10.45 27.10
CA GLY A 52 19.82 10.57 28.19
C GLY A 52 20.39 11.07 29.52
N TYR A 53 19.51 11.61 30.38
CA TYR A 53 19.37 11.45 31.86
C TYR A 53 18.39 12.53 32.41
N PRO A 54 17.83 12.41 33.64
CA PRO A 54 16.40 12.61 33.86
C PRO A 54 16.02 13.73 34.86
N LYS A 55 14.71 13.97 34.91
CA LYS A 55 13.88 14.45 36.04
C LYS A 55 14.01 15.86 36.65
N TYR A 56 14.96 16.73 36.30
CA TYR A 56 14.96 18.11 36.85
C TYR A 56 15.13 19.29 35.85
N LEU A 57 15.14 19.06 34.53
CA LEU A 57 15.44 20.11 33.55
C LEU A 57 14.31 21.13 33.28
N GLY A 58 13.07 20.79 33.62
CA GLY A 58 11.93 21.73 33.53
C GLY A 58 12.12 22.97 34.40
N LEU A 59 12.85 22.83 35.51
CA LEU A 59 13.22 23.93 36.42
C LEU A 59 14.33 24.83 35.85
N LEU A 60 15.17 24.29 34.96
CA LEU A 60 16.26 24.98 34.27
C LEU A 60 15.75 25.76 33.05
N HIS A 61 14.80 25.19 32.29
CA HIS A 61 14.21 25.87 31.14
C HIS A 61 13.47 27.16 31.55
N ASP A 62 12.72 27.13 32.66
CA ASP A 62 11.96 28.28 33.14
C ASP A 62 12.84 29.39 33.73
N ARG A 63 14.07 29.06 34.14
CA ARG A 63 15.07 30.05 34.57
C ARG A 63 15.77 30.69 33.36
N LEU A 64 16.12 29.90 32.34
CA LEU A 64 16.73 30.40 31.10
C LEU A 64 15.83 31.36 30.32
N LYS A 65 14.52 31.12 30.31
CA LYS A 65 13.53 32.00 29.64
C LYS A 65 13.42 33.39 30.30
N ARG A 66 13.71 33.49 31.60
CA ARG A 66 13.73 34.75 32.36
C ARG A 66 15.05 35.50 32.16
N PHE A 67 16.16 34.79 32.04
CA PHE A 67 17.47 35.39 31.72
C PHE A 67 17.51 35.99 30.30
N HIS A 68 16.73 35.48 29.35
CA HIS A 68 16.58 36.05 27.99
C HIS A 68 16.00 37.47 27.96
N ASN A 69 15.20 37.85 28.96
CA ASN A 69 14.51 39.15 28.98
C ASN A 69 15.28 40.26 29.72
N MET A 70 16.41 39.96 30.37
CA MET A 70 17.06 40.87 31.33
C MET A 70 18.48 41.33 30.95
N ALA A 71 19.13 40.77 29.92
CA ALA A 71 20.46 41.21 29.50
C ALA A 71 20.71 40.92 28.01
N PRO A 72 20.54 41.90 27.11
CA PRO A 72 20.53 41.69 25.66
C PRO A 72 21.92 41.58 25.01
N ASN A 73 23.02 41.65 25.78
CA ASN A 73 24.41 41.70 25.28
C ASN A 73 25.32 40.62 25.91
N CYS A 74 24.92 39.34 25.81
CA CYS A 74 25.78 38.19 26.10
C CYS A 74 25.93 37.39 24.79
N ASP A 75 27.13 36.86 24.48
CA ASP A 75 27.70 36.35 23.20
C ASP A 75 26.81 35.49 22.27
N SER A 76 25.58 35.20 22.64
CA SER A 76 24.46 34.92 21.74
C SER A 76 23.98 36.11 20.88
N THR A 77 24.64 37.27 20.95
CA THR A 77 24.37 38.46 20.11
C THR A 77 25.61 38.94 19.34
N HIS A 78 26.20 38.05 18.54
CA HIS A 78 26.86 38.43 17.28
C HIS A 78 25.84 38.24 16.15
N SER A 79 25.28 39.32 15.63
CA SER A 79 25.74 39.88 14.34
C SER A 79 25.71 38.82 13.22
N LEU A 80 24.69 38.76 12.36
CA LEU A 80 24.31 39.86 11.47
C LEU A 80 25.55 40.64 10.99
N ARG A 81 26.29 40.04 10.05
CA ARG A 81 26.93 40.80 8.97
C ARG A 81 26.45 40.22 7.64
N PRO A 82 25.90 41.02 6.71
CA PRO A 82 25.60 40.57 5.36
C PRO A 82 26.84 40.61 4.45
N ALA A 83 26.78 39.76 3.42
CA ALA A 83 27.42 39.79 2.11
C ALA A 83 28.89 39.33 1.92
N SER A 84 29.04 38.56 0.84
CA SER A 84 30.24 38.16 0.08
C SER A 84 31.04 36.93 0.57
N SER A 85 30.58 35.76 0.16
CA SER A 85 31.32 34.93 -0.80
C SER A 85 30.43 33.74 -1.18
N SER A 86 30.33 33.49 -2.47
CA SER A 86 29.62 32.39 -3.11
C SER A 86 29.59 31.10 -2.28
N LEU A 87 28.39 30.58 -2.01
CA LEU A 87 28.19 29.23 -1.48
C LEU A 87 28.96 28.22 -2.35
N PRO A 88 29.72 27.28 -1.76
CA PRO A 88 30.49 26.31 -2.50
C PRO A 88 29.51 25.45 -3.30
N GLY A 89 29.69 25.38 -4.62
CA GLY A 89 28.79 24.60 -5.47
C GLY A 89 28.76 23.13 -5.03
N ILE A 90 27.67 22.45 -5.38
CA ILE A 90 27.40 21.06 -4.97
C ILE A 90 28.62 20.19 -5.31
N VAL A 91 29.19 19.52 -4.32
CA VAL A 91 30.43 18.77 -4.51
C VAL A 91 30.12 17.29 -4.74
N ASP A 92 30.70 16.69 -5.78
CA ASP A 92 30.69 15.24 -6.02
C ASP A 92 31.34 14.48 -4.85
N SER A 93 31.03 13.19 -4.69
CA SER A 93 31.75 12.24 -3.83
C SER A 93 33.30 12.29 -3.87
N ASN A 94 33.90 12.82 -4.95
CA ASN A 94 35.34 12.99 -5.13
C ASN A 94 35.87 14.39 -4.74
N GLY A 95 35.02 15.30 -4.24
CA GLY A 95 35.44 16.63 -3.82
C GLY A 95 35.39 17.72 -4.90
N SER A 96 34.84 17.43 -6.10
CA SER A 96 34.75 18.39 -7.21
C SER A 96 33.43 19.19 -7.22
N ILE A 97 33.51 20.51 -7.36
CA ILE A 97 32.35 21.43 -7.36
C ILE A 97 31.59 21.35 -8.70
N LEU A 98 30.30 20.97 -8.65
CA LEU A 98 29.40 20.80 -9.79
C LEU A 98 28.62 22.10 -10.07
N LEU A 99 28.91 22.69 -11.22
CA LEU A 99 28.48 24.05 -11.56
C LEU A 99 27.21 24.07 -12.43
N THR A 100 27.02 23.11 -13.34
CA THR A 100 25.88 23.12 -14.28
C THR A 100 24.72 22.22 -13.86
N ASN A 101 23.51 22.52 -14.34
CA ASN A 101 22.31 21.71 -14.09
C ASN A 101 22.44 20.27 -14.63
N ARG A 102 23.24 20.07 -15.69
CA ARG A 102 23.52 18.75 -16.28
C ARG A 102 24.42 17.92 -15.37
N ASP A 103 25.43 18.54 -14.77
CA ASP A 103 26.34 17.88 -13.83
C ASP A 103 25.62 17.48 -12.54
N LYS A 104 24.74 18.36 -12.04
CA LYS A 104 23.87 18.08 -10.88
C LYS A 104 22.88 16.95 -11.18
N ALA A 105 22.25 16.95 -12.35
CA ALA A 105 21.38 15.86 -12.79
C ALA A 105 22.14 14.53 -12.91
N SER A 106 23.38 14.55 -13.41
CA SER A 106 24.23 13.36 -13.49
C SER A 106 24.62 12.82 -12.10
N ALA A 107 24.92 13.70 -11.15
CA ALA A 107 25.24 13.34 -9.77
C ALA A 107 24.03 12.78 -9.02
N PHE A 108 22.84 13.36 -9.24
CA PHE A 108 21.58 12.81 -8.72
C PHE A 108 21.23 11.47 -9.37
N SER A 109 21.40 11.34 -10.69
CA SER A 109 21.22 10.06 -11.38
C SER A 109 22.16 8.99 -10.83
N ARG A 110 23.43 9.33 -10.55
CA ARG A 110 24.42 8.44 -9.90
C ARG A 110 24.04 8.09 -8.46
N PHE A 111 23.49 9.05 -7.71
CA PHE A 111 23.02 8.82 -6.34
C PHE A 111 21.82 7.87 -6.30
N PHE A 112 20.81 8.11 -7.15
CA PHE A 112 19.64 7.23 -7.25
C PHE A 112 19.96 5.87 -7.88
N SER A 113 20.91 5.81 -8.82
CA SER A 113 21.43 4.53 -9.34
C SER A 113 22.34 3.79 -8.37
N LYS A 114 22.77 4.40 -7.26
CA LYS A 114 23.46 3.76 -6.13
C LYS A 114 22.47 3.20 -5.10
N VAL A 115 21.21 3.64 -5.13
CA VAL A 115 20.08 3.08 -4.36
C VAL A 115 19.49 1.84 -5.06
N GLN A 116 19.69 1.72 -6.37
CA GLN A 116 19.71 0.44 -7.07
C GLN A 116 21.10 -0.17 -6.88
N THR A 117 21.20 -1.44 -6.50
CA THR A 117 22.49 -2.15 -6.51
C THR A 117 22.74 -2.67 -7.93
N PRO A 118 23.77 -2.20 -8.67
CA PRO A 118 24.39 -3.04 -9.68
C PRO A 118 25.05 -4.23 -8.96
N PRO A 119 25.24 -5.37 -9.63
CA PRO A 119 26.01 -6.46 -9.04
C PRO A 119 27.41 -5.95 -8.72
N MET A 120 27.82 -6.09 -7.45
CA MET A 120 29.24 -6.02 -7.12
C MET A 120 29.90 -7.22 -7.80
N SER A 121 30.68 -6.98 -8.85
CA SER A 121 31.71 -7.92 -9.26
C SER A 121 32.81 -7.90 -8.19
N SER A 122 32.62 -8.68 -7.12
CA SER A 122 33.74 -9.10 -6.29
C SER A 122 34.48 -10.23 -7.03
N PRO A 123 35.82 -10.23 -7.06
CA PRO A 123 36.54 -11.42 -7.49
C PRO A 123 36.11 -12.57 -6.59
N LEU A 124 35.67 -13.68 -7.20
CA LEU A 124 35.32 -14.90 -6.47
C LEU A 124 36.55 -15.35 -5.66
N PRO A 125 36.39 -15.79 -4.40
CA PRO A 125 37.43 -16.57 -3.75
C PRO A 125 37.66 -17.83 -4.58
N LEU A 126 38.92 -18.17 -4.86
CA LEU A 126 39.28 -19.47 -5.41
C LEU A 126 38.75 -20.56 -4.47
N PRO A 127 38.05 -21.59 -4.98
CA PRO A 127 37.59 -22.68 -4.14
C PRO A 127 38.78 -23.49 -3.64
N ASN A 128 38.87 -23.68 -2.32
CA ASN A 128 39.69 -24.75 -1.76
C ASN A 128 39.02 -26.09 -2.13
N PRO A 129 39.75 -27.04 -2.72
CA PRO A 129 39.19 -28.32 -3.15
C PRO A 129 39.18 -29.28 -1.96
N SER A 130 38.03 -29.45 -1.32
CA SER A 130 37.70 -30.69 -0.58
C SER A 130 36.28 -30.64 -0.06
N THR A 131 35.32 -31.10 -0.86
CA THR A 131 34.19 -31.91 -0.39
C THR A 131 33.46 -32.53 -1.60
N PRO A 132 32.95 -33.76 -1.47
CA PRO A 132 32.72 -34.67 -2.59
C PRO A 132 31.42 -34.34 -3.35
N SER A 133 31.50 -34.58 -4.65
CA SER A 133 30.47 -34.37 -5.68
C SER A 133 29.28 -35.31 -5.51
N PHE A 134 28.07 -34.76 -5.57
CA PHE A 134 26.91 -35.47 -6.08
C PHE A 134 26.82 -35.21 -7.59
N ASP A 135 26.76 -36.27 -8.39
CA ASP A 135 26.66 -36.20 -9.85
C ASP A 135 25.31 -35.60 -10.27
N ILE A 136 25.34 -34.31 -10.63
CA ILE A 136 24.29 -33.67 -11.41
C ILE A 136 24.70 -33.81 -12.89
N PRO A 137 23.80 -34.22 -13.81
CA PRO A 137 24.13 -34.32 -15.23
C PRO A 137 24.63 -32.97 -15.75
N PHE A 138 25.88 -32.94 -16.21
CA PHE A 138 26.54 -31.78 -16.76
C PHE A 138 25.91 -31.43 -18.12
N ILE A 139 25.09 -30.38 -18.15
CA ILE A 139 24.58 -29.79 -19.40
C ILE A 139 25.61 -28.77 -19.85
N SER A 140 26.19 -28.97 -21.03
CA SER A 140 27.24 -28.09 -21.54
C SER A 140 26.67 -26.73 -21.97
N ILE A 141 27.50 -25.68 -21.90
CA ILE A 141 27.15 -24.33 -22.39
C ILE A 141 26.69 -24.41 -23.86
N GLY A 142 27.29 -25.30 -24.66
CA GLY A 142 26.88 -25.52 -26.05
C GLY A 142 25.46 -26.05 -26.19
N GLN A 143 25.01 -26.95 -25.31
CA GLN A 143 23.63 -27.46 -25.30
C GLN A 143 22.63 -26.36 -24.92
N ILE A 144 23.00 -25.46 -24.02
CA ILE A 144 22.18 -24.30 -23.63
C ILE A 144 22.02 -23.34 -24.81
N VAL A 145 23.12 -23.02 -25.49
CA VAL A 145 23.10 -22.11 -26.66
C VAL A 145 22.30 -22.71 -27.81
N SER A 146 22.45 -24.01 -28.09
CA SER A 146 21.67 -24.73 -29.10
C SER A 146 20.17 -24.70 -28.79
N ALA A 147 19.78 -24.96 -27.53
CA ALA A 147 18.37 -24.94 -27.13
C ALA A 147 17.76 -23.54 -27.21
N ILE A 148 18.51 -22.48 -26.89
CA ILE A 148 18.07 -21.09 -27.01
C ILE A 148 17.88 -20.71 -28.49
N SER A 149 18.78 -21.16 -29.37
CA SER A 149 18.72 -20.85 -30.81
C SER A 149 17.50 -21.46 -31.53
N GLN A 150 16.90 -22.51 -30.97
CA GLN A 150 15.72 -23.19 -31.51
C GLN A 150 14.39 -22.58 -31.04
N LEU A 151 14.41 -21.62 -30.11
CA LEU A 151 13.19 -20.99 -29.60
C LEU A 151 12.75 -19.83 -30.50
N VAL A 152 11.63 -19.98 -31.20
CA VAL A 152 10.97 -18.89 -31.93
C VAL A 152 10.25 -17.96 -30.94
N PRO A 153 10.49 -16.63 -30.90
CA PRO A 153 10.02 -15.79 -29.83
C PRO A 153 8.56 -15.34 -30.00
N LYS A 154 7.69 -15.71 -29.04
CA LYS A 154 6.49 -14.92 -28.68
C LYS A 154 6.80 -14.14 -27.40
N ILE A 155 7.08 -12.84 -27.54
CA ILE A 155 7.66 -12.01 -26.48
C ILE A 155 6.55 -11.48 -25.56
N ASN A 156 6.24 -12.20 -24.49
CA ASN A 156 5.68 -11.61 -23.27
C ASN A 156 6.83 -11.57 -22.23
N GLY A 157 7.63 -10.51 -22.26
CA GLY A 157 8.78 -10.31 -21.38
C GLY A 157 8.42 -9.53 -20.10
N SER A 158 9.22 -9.71 -19.05
CA SER A 158 9.23 -8.85 -17.85
C SER A 158 9.76 -7.44 -18.18
N PRO A 159 9.72 -6.46 -17.26
CA PRO A 159 10.26 -5.11 -17.48
C PRO A 159 11.74 -5.08 -17.91
N ASP A 160 12.48 -6.15 -17.62
CA ASP A 160 13.90 -6.31 -17.97
C ASP A 160 14.10 -7.11 -19.28
N ASN A 161 13.04 -7.30 -20.08
CA ASN A 161 13.01 -8.09 -21.32
C ASN A 161 13.40 -9.57 -21.16
N ILE A 162 13.38 -10.11 -19.94
CA ILE A 162 13.63 -11.54 -19.71
C ILE A 162 12.36 -12.32 -20.10
N PRO A 163 12.45 -13.34 -20.97
CA PRO A 163 11.31 -14.15 -21.34
C PRO A 163 10.74 -14.87 -20.11
N ASN A 164 9.42 -14.85 -19.91
CA ASN A 164 8.76 -15.53 -18.78
C ASN A 164 9.10 -17.03 -18.68
N LEU A 165 9.42 -17.67 -19.81
CA LEU A 165 9.89 -19.05 -19.85
C LEU A 165 11.21 -19.25 -19.07
N VAL A 166 12.11 -18.27 -19.12
CA VAL A 166 13.41 -18.29 -18.41
C VAL A 166 13.18 -18.21 -16.90
N TYR A 167 12.29 -17.32 -16.43
CA TYR A 167 11.90 -17.31 -15.02
C TYR A 167 11.27 -18.64 -14.60
N ASN A 168 10.33 -19.19 -15.38
CA ASN A 168 9.67 -20.45 -15.01
C ASN A 168 10.64 -21.65 -14.94
N LYS A 169 11.60 -21.74 -15.87
CA LYS A 169 12.52 -22.87 -15.98
C LYS A 169 13.73 -22.74 -15.05
N TYR A 170 14.21 -21.51 -14.81
CA TYR A 170 15.44 -21.25 -14.05
C TYR A 170 15.22 -20.49 -12.74
N LYS A 171 13.97 -20.26 -12.29
CA LYS A 171 13.67 -19.60 -10.99
C LYS A 171 14.47 -20.17 -9.83
N LEU A 172 14.64 -21.50 -9.79
CA LEU A 172 15.39 -22.18 -8.74
C LEU A 172 16.89 -21.87 -8.87
N SER A 173 17.47 -22.00 -10.07
CA SER A 173 18.90 -21.68 -10.30
C SER A 173 19.23 -20.21 -10.01
N ILE A 174 18.36 -19.26 -10.36
CA ILE A 174 18.53 -17.83 -10.06
C ILE A 174 18.37 -17.56 -8.56
N ALA A 175 17.35 -18.14 -7.92
CA ALA A 175 17.11 -17.96 -6.49
C ALA A 175 18.22 -18.56 -5.61
N TRP A 176 18.86 -19.65 -6.06
CA TRP A 176 19.93 -20.31 -5.31
C TRP A 176 21.21 -19.45 -5.20
N ASN A 177 21.43 -18.53 -6.15
CA ASN A 177 22.57 -17.62 -6.12
C ASN A 177 22.24 -16.22 -5.55
N MET A 178 21.01 -16.02 -5.04
CA MET A 178 20.61 -14.78 -4.37
C MET A 178 20.76 -14.91 -2.86
N THR A 179 21.58 -14.07 -2.25
CA THR A 179 21.72 -14.02 -0.79
C THR A 179 20.53 -13.29 -0.17
N ILE A 180 19.97 -13.87 0.89
CA ILE A 180 18.84 -13.26 1.62
C ILE A 180 19.38 -12.15 2.53
N SER A 181 18.81 -10.95 2.43
CA SER A 181 19.20 -9.81 3.27
C SER A 181 18.63 -9.93 4.68
N ALA A 182 19.46 -10.35 5.64
CA ALA A 182 19.06 -10.49 7.05
C ALA A 182 18.42 -9.24 7.66
N PRO A 183 18.90 -7.99 7.42
CA PRO A 183 18.28 -6.78 7.96
C PRO A 183 16.86 -6.50 7.46
N LYS A 184 16.49 -7.02 6.28
CA LYS A 184 15.14 -6.89 5.71
C LYS A 184 14.22 -8.02 6.14
N CYS A 185 14.75 -9.09 6.72
CA CYS A 185 13.98 -10.23 7.20
C CYS A 185 13.44 -9.96 8.60
N THR A 186 12.23 -10.47 8.87
CA THR A 186 11.59 -10.39 10.17
C THR A 186 10.82 -11.67 10.43
N VAL A 187 10.78 -12.13 11.67
CA VAL A 187 10.01 -13.32 12.04
C VAL A 187 8.66 -12.91 12.59
N LEU A 188 7.58 -13.47 12.04
CA LEU A 188 6.23 -13.39 12.58
C LEU A 188 5.82 -14.79 13.03
N HIS A 189 5.71 -15.00 14.33
CA HIS A 189 5.23 -16.28 14.86
C HIS A 189 3.70 -16.32 14.81
N LEU A 190 3.16 -17.35 14.16
CA LEU A 190 1.72 -17.58 14.02
C LEU A 190 1.34 -18.91 14.66
N GLY A 191 0.11 -18.98 15.18
CA GLY A 191 -0.45 -20.20 15.78
C GLY A 191 -0.40 -20.22 17.30
N ARG A 192 -0.79 -21.37 17.87
CA ARG A 192 -0.92 -21.55 19.33
C ARG A 192 0.35 -22.05 20.02
N LEU A 193 1.35 -22.43 19.24
CA LEU A 193 2.61 -22.93 19.76
C LEU A 193 3.38 -21.77 20.41
N LYS A 194 3.66 -21.90 21.71
CA LYS A 194 4.37 -20.89 22.51
C LYS A 194 5.88 -20.84 22.22
N THR A 195 6.39 -21.71 21.37
CA THR A 195 7.82 -21.81 21.08
C THR A 195 8.25 -20.65 20.19
N SER A 196 8.89 -19.64 20.79
CA SER A 196 9.58 -18.57 20.07
C SER A 196 10.94 -19.06 19.59
N SER A 197 10.94 -19.80 18.49
CA SER A 197 12.19 -20.26 17.87
C SER A 197 13.04 -19.07 17.43
N GLN A 198 14.33 -19.10 17.74
CA GLN A 198 15.28 -18.13 17.21
C GLN A 198 15.74 -18.58 15.82
N TYR A 199 15.75 -17.65 14.88
CA TYR A 199 16.19 -17.89 13.51
C TYR A 199 17.48 -17.12 13.26
N ILE A 200 18.49 -17.82 12.74
CA ILE A 200 19.78 -17.25 12.37
C ILE A 200 19.87 -17.28 10.85
N LEU A 201 20.18 -16.12 10.24
CA LEU A 201 20.35 -15.97 8.82
C LEU A 201 21.64 -15.20 8.56
N ASN A 202 22.56 -15.80 7.80
CA ASN A 202 23.90 -15.26 7.52
C ASN A 202 24.64 -14.81 8.80
N GLY A 203 24.59 -15.64 9.85
CA GLY A 203 25.20 -15.34 11.16
C GLY A 203 24.50 -14.25 11.98
N SER A 204 23.41 -13.67 11.47
CA SER A 204 22.62 -12.65 12.16
C SER A 204 21.32 -13.23 12.72
N ILE A 205 21.00 -12.92 13.97
CA ILE A 205 19.72 -13.31 14.59
C ILE A 205 18.61 -12.43 14.03
N ILE A 206 17.56 -13.04 13.48
CA ILE A 206 16.39 -12.29 12.97
C ILE A 206 15.47 -11.94 14.14
N THR A 207 15.16 -10.65 14.28
CA THR A 207 14.29 -10.17 15.35
C THR A 207 12.82 -10.57 15.12
N PRO A 208 12.16 -11.21 16.09
CA PRO A 208 10.72 -11.45 16.03
C PRO A 208 9.95 -10.15 16.19
N LYS A 209 8.87 -9.99 15.42
CA LYS A 209 7.97 -8.84 15.49
C LYS A 209 6.53 -9.32 15.67
N LYS A 210 5.78 -8.60 16.49
CA LYS A 210 4.33 -8.81 16.65
C LYS A 210 3.53 -8.31 15.45
N ILE A 211 4.06 -7.35 14.71
CA ILE A 211 3.43 -6.75 13.54
C ILE A 211 4.45 -6.67 12.42
N VAL A 212 4.12 -7.24 11.27
CA VAL A 212 4.92 -7.20 10.05
C VAL A 212 4.11 -6.55 8.94
N ARG A 213 4.79 -5.76 8.09
CA ARG A 213 4.19 -5.15 6.92
C ARG A 213 4.58 -5.95 5.69
N ASP A 214 3.60 -6.42 4.95
CA ASP A 214 3.81 -7.14 3.69
C ASP A 214 2.86 -6.63 2.61
N ILE A 215 3.41 -6.28 1.44
CA ILE A 215 2.71 -5.67 0.29
C ILE A 215 1.74 -4.53 0.70
N GLY A 216 2.12 -3.76 1.73
CA GLY A 216 1.32 -2.64 2.23
C GLY A 216 0.27 -2.97 3.30
N ILE A 217 0.08 -4.24 3.64
CA ILE A 217 -0.84 -4.72 4.68
C ILE A 217 -0.05 -4.99 5.96
N PHE A 218 -0.62 -4.67 7.12
CA PHE A 218 -0.02 -5.00 8.41
C PHE A 218 -0.65 -6.27 8.96
N PHE A 219 0.16 -7.30 9.15
CA PHE A 219 -0.20 -8.58 9.76
C PHE A 219 0.28 -8.59 11.20
N SER A 220 -0.63 -8.86 12.14
CA SER A 220 -0.29 -9.12 13.53
C SER A 220 -0.09 -10.61 13.79
N ASP A 221 0.61 -10.95 14.87
CA ASP A 221 0.83 -12.30 15.38
C ASP A 221 -0.48 -13.06 15.66
N ASN A 222 -1.52 -12.34 16.06
CA ASN A 222 -2.87 -12.84 16.26
C ASN A 222 -3.76 -12.76 15.01
N LEU A 223 -3.24 -12.35 13.85
CA LEU A 223 -3.96 -12.17 12.58
C LEU A 223 -5.22 -11.26 12.65
N HIS A 224 -5.28 -10.35 13.62
CA HIS A 224 -6.31 -9.32 13.70
C HIS A 224 -5.87 -8.06 12.94
N PHE A 225 -6.71 -7.60 12.02
CA PHE A 225 -6.39 -6.44 11.18
C PHE A 225 -6.73 -5.08 11.81
N GLU A 226 -6.97 -5.00 13.12
CA GLU A 226 -7.30 -3.73 13.78
C GLU A 226 -6.18 -2.68 13.60
N HIS A 227 -4.92 -3.06 13.82
CA HIS A 227 -3.80 -2.15 13.61
C HIS A 227 -3.75 -1.65 12.16
N HIS A 228 -3.92 -2.55 11.18
CA HIS A 228 -3.98 -2.19 9.77
C HIS A 228 -5.11 -1.18 9.48
N ILE A 229 -6.32 -1.49 9.93
CA ILE A 229 -7.53 -0.67 9.74
C ILE A 229 -7.35 0.72 10.38
N ASN A 230 -6.76 0.79 11.57
CA ASN A 230 -6.46 2.06 12.24
C ASN A 230 -5.49 2.92 11.41
N GLN A 231 -4.43 2.31 10.87
CA GLN A 231 -3.45 3.02 10.04
C GLN A 231 -4.05 3.52 8.73
N ILE A 232 -4.80 2.68 8.00
CA ILE A 232 -5.42 3.10 6.73
C ILE A 232 -6.51 4.15 6.94
N ALA A 233 -7.31 4.04 8.00
CA ALA A 233 -8.32 5.05 8.31
C ALA A 233 -7.68 6.40 8.69
N LYS A 234 -6.59 6.38 9.47
CA LYS A 234 -5.81 7.59 9.79
C LYS A 234 -5.22 8.22 8.54
N LYS A 235 -4.60 7.42 7.67
CA LYS A 235 -4.03 7.87 6.40
C LYS A 235 -5.10 8.46 5.48
N ALA A 236 -6.24 7.78 5.33
CA ALA A 236 -7.35 8.24 4.51
C ALA A 236 -7.94 9.56 5.02
N ARG A 237 -8.12 9.73 6.34
CA ARG A 237 -8.56 11.02 6.92
C ARG A 237 -7.56 12.14 6.67
N SER A 238 -6.26 11.87 6.83
CA SER A 238 -5.21 12.85 6.53
C SER A 238 -5.26 13.28 5.06
N MET A 239 -5.46 12.34 4.13
CA MET A 239 -5.63 12.64 2.71
C MET A 239 -6.92 13.41 2.41
N CYS A 240 -8.05 13.07 3.06
CA CYS A 240 -9.28 13.87 2.97
C CYS A 240 -9.04 15.32 3.44
N ASN A 241 -8.35 15.50 4.57
CA ASN A 241 -8.06 16.83 5.11
C ASN A 241 -7.17 17.64 4.17
N LEU A 242 -6.12 17.02 3.64
CA LEU A 242 -5.24 17.64 2.65
C LEU A 242 -6.05 18.04 1.41
N MET A 243 -6.81 17.13 0.83
CA MET A 243 -7.62 17.40 -0.36
C MET A 243 -8.63 18.54 -0.14
N LEU A 244 -9.32 18.57 1.00
CA LEU A 244 -10.27 19.64 1.32
C LEU A 244 -9.60 21.00 1.55
N ARG A 245 -8.34 21.02 1.99
CA ARG A 245 -7.55 22.26 2.12
C ARG A 245 -6.99 22.72 0.78
N SER A 246 -6.51 21.78 -0.03
CA SER A 246 -5.81 22.06 -1.28
C SER A 246 -6.75 22.39 -2.44
N PHE A 247 -7.89 21.72 -2.56
CA PHE A 247 -8.76 21.98 -3.71
C PHE A 247 -9.61 23.21 -3.37
N LEU A 248 -9.80 24.22 -4.23
CA LEU A 248 -10.74 25.33 -3.94
C LEU A 248 -12.11 25.21 -4.58
N THR A 249 -12.27 24.19 -5.40
CA THR A 249 -13.57 23.88 -5.95
C THR A 249 -14.60 23.67 -4.83
N THR A 250 -15.72 24.36 -4.94
CA THR A 250 -16.93 24.11 -4.16
C THR A 250 -17.81 23.06 -4.84
N SER A 251 -17.44 22.57 -6.04
CA SER A 251 -18.21 21.59 -6.78
C SER A 251 -18.22 20.22 -6.07
N PRO A 252 -19.40 19.70 -5.67
CA PRO A 252 -19.51 18.37 -5.09
C PRO A 252 -18.99 17.29 -6.03
N SER A 253 -19.25 17.40 -7.33
CA SER A 253 -18.93 16.36 -8.30
C SER A 253 -17.42 16.15 -8.42
N ILE A 254 -16.63 17.22 -8.43
CA ILE A 254 -15.15 17.15 -8.51
C ILE A 254 -14.57 16.62 -7.21
N MET A 255 -15.03 17.09 -6.06
CA MET A 255 -14.58 16.56 -4.77
C MET A 255 -14.89 15.07 -4.62
N LEU A 256 -16.06 14.62 -5.08
CA LEU A 256 -16.43 13.21 -5.08
C LEU A 256 -15.59 12.38 -6.07
N LYS A 257 -15.28 12.93 -7.26
CA LYS A 257 -14.37 12.31 -8.24
C LYS A 257 -12.99 12.12 -7.62
N ALA A 258 -12.44 13.16 -6.99
CA ALA A 258 -11.15 13.10 -6.31
C ALA A 258 -11.14 12.12 -5.13
N TYR A 259 -12.21 12.06 -4.34
CA TYR A 259 -12.38 11.06 -3.28
C TYR A 259 -12.33 9.62 -3.82
N LYS A 260 -13.04 9.35 -4.92
CA LYS A 260 -13.05 8.03 -5.57
C LYS A 260 -11.67 7.64 -6.13
N ILE A 261 -10.87 8.62 -6.58
CA ILE A 261 -9.54 8.39 -7.18
C ILE A 261 -8.45 8.22 -6.12
N TYR A 262 -8.38 9.12 -5.12
CA TYR A 262 -7.22 9.18 -4.21
C TYR A 262 -7.46 8.54 -2.85
N ILE A 263 -8.67 8.65 -2.30
CA ILE A 263 -8.96 8.21 -0.93
C ILE A 263 -9.56 6.81 -0.91
N ARG A 264 -10.53 6.54 -1.78
CA ARG A 264 -11.24 5.25 -1.81
C ARG A 264 -10.31 4.05 -2.01
N PRO A 265 -9.29 4.07 -2.89
CA PRO A 265 -8.38 2.93 -3.04
C PRO A 265 -7.63 2.59 -1.75
N LEU A 266 -7.30 3.57 -0.91
CA LEU A 266 -6.66 3.33 0.40
C LEU A 266 -7.55 2.53 1.37
N LEU A 267 -8.87 2.63 1.19
CA LEU A 267 -9.89 1.96 2.02
C LEU A 267 -10.41 0.66 1.39
N GLU A 268 -10.03 0.36 0.14
CA GLU A 268 -10.58 -0.77 -0.62
C GLU A 268 -9.50 -1.75 -1.09
N SER A 269 -8.23 -1.34 -1.11
CA SER A 269 -7.12 -2.19 -1.55
C SER A 269 -6.97 -3.42 -0.68
N SER A 270 -6.83 -4.58 -1.32
CA SER A 270 -6.60 -5.88 -0.67
C SER A 270 -7.64 -6.27 0.40
N THR A 271 -8.87 -5.75 0.27
CA THR A 271 -9.98 -6.01 1.20
C THR A 271 -10.32 -7.49 1.35
N ILE A 272 -10.07 -8.29 0.31
CA ILE A 272 -10.16 -9.75 0.31
C ILE A 272 -9.41 -10.37 1.51
N ILE A 273 -8.31 -9.76 1.94
CA ILE A 273 -7.50 -10.25 3.07
C ILE A 273 -8.09 -9.75 4.39
N TRP A 274 -8.26 -8.44 4.55
CA TRP A 274 -8.43 -7.83 5.87
C TRP A 274 -9.86 -7.37 6.22
N ASN A 275 -10.85 -7.51 5.32
CA ASN A 275 -12.21 -6.99 5.52
C ASN A 275 -12.78 -7.41 6.90
N PRO A 276 -13.04 -6.45 7.81
CA PRO A 276 -13.40 -6.75 9.19
C PRO A 276 -14.85 -7.23 9.31
N THR A 277 -15.09 -8.18 10.21
CA THR A 277 -16.45 -8.59 10.61
C THR A 277 -16.99 -7.77 11.79
N ALA A 278 -16.09 -7.22 12.62
CA ALA A 278 -16.45 -6.42 13.77
C ALA A 278 -17.09 -5.09 13.36
N ILE A 279 -18.25 -4.79 13.94
CA ILE A 279 -19.05 -3.58 13.65
C ILE A 279 -18.27 -2.30 13.94
N GLY A 280 -17.47 -2.27 15.02
CA GLY A 280 -16.66 -1.11 15.38
C GLY A 280 -15.62 -0.75 14.31
N LEU A 281 -14.91 -1.75 13.78
CA LEU A 281 -13.91 -1.56 12.73
C LEU A 281 -14.56 -1.19 11.38
N THR A 282 -15.69 -1.83 11.06
CA THR A 282 -16.50 -1.49 9.88
C THR A 282 -16.97 -0.03 9.92
N ASN A 283 -17.51 0.41 11.06
CA ASN A 283 -17.92 1.80 11.26
C ASN A 283 -16.73 2.77 11.24
N LYS A 284 -15.56 2.37 11.72
CA LYS A 284 -14.35 3.19 11.67
C LYS A 284 -13.94 3.48 10.23
N LEU A 285 -14.00 2.50 9.33
CA LEU A 285 -13.78 2.72 7.89
C LEU A 285 -14.87 3.60 7.29
N GLU A 286 -16.14 3.29 7.56
CA GLU A 286 -17.28 4.05 7.05
C GLU A 286 -17.25 5.52 7.49
N SER A 287 -16.75 5.78 8.71
CA SER A 287 -16.65 7.14 9.26
C SER A 287 -15.81 8.08 8.38
N VAL A 288 -14.85 7.55 7.62
CA VAL A 288 -14.06 8.35 6.68
C VAL A 288 -14.94 8.87 5.54
N GLN A 289 -15.78 8.01 4.94
CA GLN A 289 -16.72 8.43 3.89
C GLN A 289 -17.82 9.35 4.45
N ARG A 290 -18.31 9.06 5.66
CA ARG A 290 -19.28 9.91 6.37
C ARG A 290 -18.75 11.30 6.62
N GLU A 291 -17.53 11.42 7.13
CA GLU A 291 -16.94 12.72 7.42
C GLU A 291 -16.69 13.48 6.13
N PHE A 292 -16.13 12.81 5.13
CA PHE A 292 -15.84 13.41 3.83
C PHE A 292 -17.09 13.98 3.16
N THR A 293 -18.13 13.16 2.99
CA THR A 293 -19.40 13.59 2.36
C THR A 293 -20.11 14.69 3.15
N ARG A 294 -19.93 14.74 4.49
CA ARG A 294 -20.51 15.81 5.33
C ARG A 294 -19.83 17.14 5.01
N ARG A 295 -18.49 17.13 4.92
CA ARG A 295 -17.70 18.31 4.62
C ARG A 295 -17.93 18.80 3.19
N VAL A 296 -18.17 17.89 2.24
CA VAL A 296 -18.57 18.23 0.87
C VAL A 296 -19.88 19.02 0.87
N LEU A 297 -20.94 18.58 1.59
CA LEU A 297 -22.18 19.36 1.68
C LEU A 297 -21.93 20.79 2.16
N TRP A 298 -21.23 20.92 3.28
CA TRP A 298 -20.94 22.22 3.90
C TRP A 298 -20.16 23.13 2.95
N ARG A 299 -19.11 22.60 2.31
CA ARG A 299 -18.28 23.36 1.37
C ARG A 299 -19.07 23.81 0.14
N SER A 300 -19.98 22.98 -0.33
CA SER A 300 -20.78 23.24 -1.52
C SER A 300 -22.04 24.07 -1.24
N GLY A 301 -22.24 24.59 -0.02
CA GLY A 301 -23.44 25.34 0.35
C GLY A 301 -24.74 24.52 0.29
N LEU A 302 -24.64 23.19 0.40
CA LEU A 302 -25.78 22.29 0.30
C LEU A 302 -26.43 22.08 1.68
N PRO A 303 -27.76 21.88 1.73
CA PRO A 303 -28.46 21.64 2.98
C PRO A 303 -27.95 20.37 3.66
N TYR A 304 -28.06 20.33 4.99
CA TYR A 304 -27.74 19.13 5.76
C TYR A 304 -28.61 17.95 5.29
N LEU A 305 -27.97 16.80 5.13
CA LEU A 305 -28.63 15.54 4.82
C LEU A 305 -28.06 14.44 5.72
N SER A 306 -28.91 13.51 6.15
CA SER A 306 -28.48 12.30 6.85
C SER A 306 -27.51 11.49 5.97
N TYR A 307 -26.77 10.56 6.56
CA TYR A 307 -25.77 9.81 5.80
C TYR A 307 -26.37 9.01 4.64
N THR A 308 -27.51 8.34 4.87
CA THR A 308 -28.23 7.59 3.84
C THR A 308 -28.67 8.48 2.68
N TYR A 309 -29.22 9.67 2.95
CA TYR A 309 -29.60 10.62 1.89
C TYR A 309 -28.40 11.22 1.16
N ARG A 310 -27.27 11.43 1.86
CA ARG A 310 -26.01 11.85 1.21
C ARG A 310 -25.49 10.83 0.22
N LEU A 311 -25.51 9.55 0.58
CA LEU A 311 -25.09 8.48 -0.33
C LEU A 311 -25.95 8.45 -1.60
N LYS A 312 -27.27 8.58 -1.45
CA LYS A 312 -28.21 8.69 -2.59
C LYS A 312 -27.91 9.92 -3.46
N ARG A 313 -27.78 11.10 -2.85
CA ARG A 313 -27.50 12.37 -3.56
C ARG A 313 -26.18 12.33 -4.33
N PHE A 314 -25.15 11.71 -3.75
CA PHE A 314 -23.81 11.66 -4.34
C PHE A 314 -23.53 10.41 -5.17
N HIS A 315 -24.54 9.55 -5.36
CA HIS A 315 -24.41 8.26 -6.05
C HIS A 315 -23.20 7.47 -5.53
N LEU A 316 -23.11 7.33 -4.20
CA LEU A 316 -22.09 6.56 -3.51
C LEU A 316 -22.72 5.32 -2.87
N GLU A 317 -22.03 4.20 -2.98
CA GLU A 317 -22.30 3.01 -2.18
C GLU A 317 -21.62 3.13 -0.81
N THR A 318 -22.10 2.39 0.19
CA THR A 318 -21.37 2.25 1.46
C THR A 318 -20.04 1.53 1.22
N LEU A 319 -19.03 1.81 2.05
CA LEU A 319 -17.76 1.09 1.91
C LEU A 319 -17.91 -0.38 2.33
N GLU A 320 -18.82 -0.70 3.26
CA GLU A 320 -19.17 -2.10 3.59
C GLU A 320 -19.67 -2.87 2.37
N PHE A 321 -20.64 -2.31 1.64
CA PHE A 321 -21.19 -2.92 0.44
C PHE A 321 -20.09 -3.23 -0.59
N ARG A 322 -19.19 -2.27 -0.79
CA ARG A 322 -18.08 -2.41 -1.75
C ARG A 322 -17.08 -3.49 -1.34
N ARG A 323 -16.76 -3.60 -0.05
CA ARG A 323 -15.90 -4.68 0.47
C ARG A 323 -16.54 -6.05 0.33
N ALA A 324 -17.83 -6.17 0.66
CA ALA A 324 -18.58 -7.41 0.47
C ALA A 324 -18.66 -7.82 -1.02
N THR A 325 -18.82 -6.84 -1.90
CA THR A 325 -18.78 -7.05 -3.36
C THR A 325 -17.41 -7.58 -3.82
N ASN A 326 -16.32 -7.03 -3.29
CA ASN A 326 -14.97 -7.51 -3.60
C ASN A 326 -14.75 -8.95 -3.13
N ASP A 327 -15.26 -9.32 -1.94
CA ASP A 327 -15.22 -10.71 -1.46
C ASP A 327 -15.99 -11.65 -2.42
N MET A 328 -17.21 -11.27 -2.84
CA MET A 328 -18.02 -12.04 -3.80
C MET A 328 -17.38 -12.16 -5.19
N PHE A 329 -16.67 -11.13 -5.66
CA PHE A 329 -15.95 -11.17 -6.93
C PHE A 329 -14.75 -12.09 -6.87
N PHE A 330 -13.99 -12.02 -5.78
CA PHE A 330 -12.84 -12.90 -5.58
C PHE A 330 -13.26 -14.36 -5.47
N LEU A 331 -14.32 -14.64 -4.71
CA LEU A 331 -14.84 -16.01 -4.60
C LEU A 331 -15.32 -16.54 -5.97
N TYR A 332 -16.07 -15.75 -6.73
CA TYR A 332 -16.46 -16.13 -8.10
C TYR A 332 -15.23 -16.44 -8.97
N ASP A 333 -14.25 -15.53 -8.98
CA ASP A 333 -13.05 -15.69 -9.80
C ASP A 333 -12.26 -16.94 -9.38
N SER A 334 -12.19 -17.21 -8.07
CA SER A 334 -11.53 -18.39 -7.51
C SER A 334 -12.24 -19.68 -7.91
N VAL A 335 -13.57 -19.75 -7.75
CA VAL A 335 -14.36 -20.96 -8.04
C VAL A 335 -14.34 -21.30 -9.54
N HIS A 336 -14.29 -20.30 -10.40
CA HIS A 336 -14.22 -20.48 -11.86
C HIS A 336 -12.78 -20.61 -12.40
N GLY A 337 -11.77 -20.65 -11.54
CA GLY A 337 -10.37 -20.86 -11.95
C GLY A 337 -9.70 -19.66 -12.62
N PHE A 338 -10.23 -18.44 -12.44
CA PHE A 338 -9.60 -17.20 -12.91
C PHE A 338 -8.45 -16.72 -12.01
N VAL A 339 -8.26 -17.35 -10.84
CA VAL A 339 -7.16 -17.06 -9.91
C VAL A 339 -6.35 -18.34 -9.68
N HIS A 340 -5.02 -18.24 -9.75
CA HIS A 340 -4.11 -19.35 -9.52
C HIS A 340 -3.59 -19.35 -8.08
N PHE A 341 -4.25 -20.12 -7.21
CA PHE A 341 -3.74 -20.46 -5.88
C PHE A 341 -4.36 -21.78 -5.40
N ASP A 342 -3.74 -22.39 -4.39
CA ASP A 342 -4.29 -23.59 -3.75
C ASP A 342 -5.56 -23.25 -2.96
N THR A 343 -6.71 -23.72 -3.44
CA THR A 343 -8.01 -23.49 -2.80
C THR A 343 -8.30 -24.49 -1.69
N SER A 344 -7.54 -25.59 -1.56
CA SER A 344 -7.85 -26.71 -0.65
C SER A 344 -7.97 -26.28 0.81
N ASN A 345 -7.13 -25.34 1.25
CA ASN A 345 -7.12 -24.76 2.59
C ASN A 345 -8.04 -23.54 2.73
N PHE A 346 -8.74 -23.15 1.67
CA PHE A 346 -9.56 -21.94 1.62
C PHE A 346 -11.05 -22.28 1.53
N TYR A 347 -11.44 -23.19 0.64
CA TYR A 347 -12.79 -23.77 0.56
C TYR A 347 -12.75 -25.12 -0.18
N SER A 348 -13.76 -25.97 0.07
CA SER A 348 -14.06 -27.15 -0.75
C SER A 348 -15.27 -26.88 -1.63
N ILE A 349 -15.22 -27.34 -2.88
CA ILE A 349 -16.39 -27.35 -3.78
C ILE A 349 -17.14 -28.66 -3.55
N SER A 350 -18.47 -28.60 -3.60
CA SER A 350 -19.45 -29.70 -3.52
C SER A 350 -19.03 -30.99 -4.29
N PRO A 351 -19.53 -32.20 -3.92
CA PRO A 351 -20.85 -32.43 -3.32
C PRO A 351 -20.80 -32.34 -1.80
N LEU A 352 -21.28 -31.23 -1.25
CA LEU A 352 -21.67 -31.12 0.15
C LEU A 352 -22.74 -32.20 0.33
N THR A 353 -22.46 -33.16 1.19
CA THR A 353 -23.14 -34.43 1.56
C THR A 353 -24.66 -34.58 1.40
N ARG A 354 -25.43 -33.53 1.08
CA ARG A 354 -26.86 -33.57 0.75
C ARG A 354 -27.17 -32.63 -0.42
N SER A 355 -27.61 -33.20 -1.54
CA SER A 355 -28.20 -32.44 -2.66
C SER A 355 -29.54 -31.84 -2.21
N LEU A 356 -29.58 -30.52 -2.02
CA LEU A 356 -30.83 -29.79 -1.90
C LEU A 356 -31.32 -29.55 -3.33
N ARG A 357 -32.55 -29.98 -3.67
CA ARG A 357 -33.11 -29.91 -5.04
C ARG A 357 -33.07 -28.51 -5.70
N SER A 358 -32.86 -27.45 -4.92
CA SER A 358 -32.79 -26.05 -5.35
C SER A 358 -31.38 -25.43 -5.29
N ALA A 359 -30.35 -26.19 -4.95
CA ALA A 359 -28.98 -25.68 -4.80
C ALA A 359 -28.21 -25.70 -6.14
N HIS A 360 -27.38 -24.68 -6.38
CA HIS A 360 -26.48 -24.65 -7.54
C HIS A 360 -25.29 -25.61 -7.37
N SER A 361 -24.64 -25.99 -8.48
CA SER A 361 -23.54 -26.99 -8.49
C SER A 361 -22.24 -26.48 -7.86
N LEU A 362 -21.98 -25.18 -7.97
CA LEU A 362 -20.74 -24.53 -7.52
C LEU A 362 -20.75 -24.10 -6.05
N ARG A 363 -21.50 -24.80 -5.19
CA ARG A 363 -21.53 -24.49 -3.76
C ARG A 363 -20.19 -24.77 -3.12
N VAL A 364 -19.84 -23.91 -2.16
CA VAL A 364 -18.59 -24.01 -1.40
C VAL A 364 -18.86 -24.30 0.06
N GLY A 365 -17.93 -24.99 0.71
CA GLY A 365 -17.87 -25.24 2.15
C GLY A 365 -16.50 -24.89 2.70
N LEU A 366 -16.39 -24.68 4.01
CA LEU A 366 -15.09 -24.49 4.64
C LEU A 366 -14.50 -25.86 5.02
N PRO A 367 -13.20 -26.11 4.77
CA PRO A 367 -12.55 -27.38 5.08
C PRO A 367 -12.31 -27.58 6.58
N TYR A 368 -12.47 -26.54 7.40
CA TYR A 368 -12.32 -26.57 8.85
C TYR A 368 -13.32 -25.64 9.54
N VAL A 369 -13.55 -25.89 10.83
CA VAL A 369 -14.32 -25.00 11.70
C VAL A 369 -13.45 -23.80 12.06
N MET A 370 -13.86 -22.60 11.63
CA MET A 370 -13.19 -21.37 12.04
C MET A 370 -13.71 -20.84 13.38
N PRO A 371 -12.81 -20.34 14.25
CA PRO A 371 -13.24 -19.58 15.42
C PRO A 371 -13.98 -18.31 14.99
N SER A 372 -14.98 -17.89 15.76
CA SER A 372 -15.82 -16.71 15.47
C SER A 372 -15.03 -15.39 15.41
N SER A 373 -13.86 -15.33 16.04
CA SER A 373 -12.96 -14.16 16.01
C SER A 373 -12.21 -14.00 14.69
N PHE A 374 -12.17 -15.03 13.84
CA PHE A 374 -11.47 -15.01 12.56
C PHE A 374 -12.44 -14.97 11.39
N SER A 375 -11.98 -14.39 10.28
CA SER A 375 -12.73 -14.40 9.04
C SER A 375 -11.79 -14.42 7.84
N THR A 376 -12.19 -15.15 6.82
CA THR A 376 -11.53 -15.19 5.51
C THR A 376 -12.52 -14.67 4.47
N CYS A 377 -12.05 -14.32 3.27
CA CYS A 377 -12.96 -13.92 2.19
C CYS A 377 -13.99 -15.03 1.90
N ALA A 378 -13.59 -16.30 1.89
CA ALA A 378 -14.51 -17.42 1.75
C ALA A 378 -15.56 -17.43 2.86
N SER A 379 -15.17 -17.36 4.14
CA SER A 379 -16.15 -17.43 5.23
C SER A 379 -17.13 -16.26 5.28
N ARG A 380 -16.69 -15.07 4.85
CA ARG A 380 -17.53 -13.86 4.81
C ARG A 380 -18.58 -13.92 3.70
N SER A 381 -18.22 -14.51 2.55
CA SER A 381 -19.07 -14.57 1.35
C SER A 381 -19.83 -15.89 1.20
N LEU A 382 -19.46 -16.94 1.95
CA LEU A 382 -20.00 -18.30 1.89
C LEU A 382 -21.53 -18.37 1.85
N THR A 383 -22.19 -17.76 2.83
CA THR A 383 -23.65 -17.82 2.97
C THR A 383 -24.34 -17.16 1.79
N LEU A 384 -23.83 -16.01 1.34
CA LEU A 384 -24.38 -15.26 0.22
C LEU A 384 -24.17 -16.03 -1.09
N TRP A 385 -22.95 -16.50 -1.34
CA TRP A 385 -22.63 -17.32 -2.50
C TRP A 385 -23.55 -18.53 -2.62
N ASN A 386 -23.69 -19.30 -1.54
CA ASN A 386 -24.52 -20.51 -1.51
C ASN A 386 -26.04 -20.22 -1.63
N SER A 387 -26.47 -18.98 -1.40
CA SER A 387 -27.86 -18.54 -1.61
C SER A 387 -28.15 -18.05 -3.03
N LEU A 388 -27.12 -17.90 -3.88
CA LEU A 388 -27.31 -17.40 -5.25
C LEU A 388 -28.04 -18.43 -6.12
N PRO A 389 -28.95 -17.98 -7.00
CA PRO A 389 -29.55 -18.85 -8.00
C PRO A 389 -28.52 -19.40 -9.00
N ASN A 390 -28.72 -20.63 -9.48
CA ASN A 390 -27.84 -21.25 -10.48
C ASN A 390 -27.61 -20.39 -11.74
N PRO A 391 -28.62 -19.69 -12.30
CA PRO A 391 -28.40 -18.80 -13.45
C PRO A 391 -27.43 -17.65 -13.15
N VAL A 392 -27.38 -17.16 -11.90
CA VAL A 392 -26.48 -16.06 -11.50
C VAL A 392 -25.04 -16.56 -11.37
N VAL A 393 -24.87 -17.74 -10.76
CA VAL A 393 -23.54 -18.32 -10.52
C VAL A 393 -22.85 -18.75 -11.82
N THR A 394 -23.63 -19.17 -12.81
CA THR A 394 -23.12 -19.62 -14.13
C THR A 394 -22.95 -18.50 -15.16
N MET A 395 -23.30 -17.25 -14.81
CA MET A 395 -23.14 -16.11 -15.73
C MET A 395 -21.68 -15.91 -16.12
N PRO A 396 -21.39 -15.36 -17.32
CA PRO A 396 -20.05 -14.89 -17.66
C PRO A 396 -19.53 -13.85 -16.66
N ARG A 397 -18.22 -13.85 -16.41
CA ARG A 397 -17.54 -13.03 -15.38
C ARG A 397 -17.98 -11.57 -15.32
N ILE A 398 -18.06 -10.90 -16.46
CA ILE A 398 -18.43 -9.47 -16.54
C ILE A 398 -19.91 -9.29 -16.18
N SER A 399 -20.78 -10.14 -16.71
CA SER A 399 -22.22 -10.10 -16.47
C SER A 399 -22.53 -10.39 -15.00
N TYR A 400 -21.88 -11.40 -14.39
CA TYR A 400 -21.95 -11.67 -12.96
C TYR A 400 -21.61 -10.42 -12.12
N ARG A 401 -20.47 -9.78 -12.41
CA ARG A 401 -20.02 -8.58 -11.67
C ARG A 401 -21.03 -7.44 -11.77
N ASN A 402 -21.65 -7.26 -12.92
CA ASN A 402 -22.68 -6.24 -13.12
C ASN A 402 -23.98 -6.58 -12.37
N THR A 403 -24.42 -7.84 -12.38
CA THR A 403 -25.61 -8.31 -11.66
C THR A 403 -25.48 -8.12 -10.16
N ILE A 404 -24.32 -8.49 -9.60
CA ILE A 404 -24.02 -8.36 -8.18
C ILE A 404 -24.02 -6.89 -7.73
N LYS A 405 -23.42 -5.98 -8.51
CA LYS A 405 -23.46 -4.53 -8.21
C LYS A 405 -24.88 -3.96 -8.23
N LYS A 406 -25.72 -4.42 -9.14
CA LYS A 406 -27.10 -3.92 -9.31
C LYS A 406 -28.07 -4.48 -8.28
N THR A 407 -27.74 -5.56 -7.60
CA THR A 407 -28.68 -6.30 -6.75
C THR A 407 -28.13 -6.43 -5.33
N PRO A 408 -28.30 -5.40 -4.48
CA PRO A 408 -27.60 -5.33 -3.21
C PRO A 408 -27.91 -6.47 -2.24
N THR A 409 -29.10 -7.05 -2.36
CA THR A 409 -29.57 -8.23 -1.60
C THR A 409 -28.68 -9.45 -1.78
N TYR A 410 -27.93 -9.56 -2.89
CA TYR A 410 -26.98 -10.65 -3.14
C TYR A 410 -25.60 -10.45 -2.46
N THR A 411 -25.37 -9.31 -1.84
CA THR A 411 -24.05 -8.92 -1.29
C THR A 411 -24.10 -8.52 0.18
N VAL A 412 -25.23 -8.00 0.65
CA VAL A 412 -25.42 -7.64 2.06
C VAL A 412 -26.88 -7.96 2.42
N GLY A 413 -27.11 -8.94 3.31
CA GLY A 413 -28.46 -9.29 3.76
C GLY A 413 -29.10 -8.18 4.60
N SER A 414 -28.40 -7.69 5.63
CA SER A 414 -28.71 -6.47 6.39
C SER A 414 -27.41 -5.72 6.66
N SER A 415 -27.40 -4.39 6.46
CA SER A 415 -26.19 -3.59 6.69
C SER A 415 -25.82 -3.66 8.18
N ARG A 416 -24.55 -3.98 8.47
CA ARG A 416 -24.05 -4.04 9.87
C ARG A 416 -23.64 -2.67 10.38
N ILE A 417 -23.78 -1.65 9.53
CA ILE A 417 -23.49 -0.26 9.83
C ILE A 417 -24.75 0.41 10.40
N LYS A 418 -24.60 1.22 11.45
CA LYS A 418 -25.66 2.13 11.92
C LYS A 418 -25.86 3.22 10.85
N LEU A 419 -26.80 3.04 9.92
CA LEU A 419 -26.98 3.91 8.76
C LEU A 419 -27.51 5.31 9.09
#